data_AF-A0A957A6X1-F1
#
_entry.id   AF-A0A957A6X1-F1
#
_cell.length_a   1.000
_cell.length_b   1.000
_cell.length_c   1.000
_cell.angle_alpha   90.00
_cell.angle_beta   90.00
_cell.angle_gamma   90.00
#
_symmetry.space_group_name_H-M   'P 1'
#
loop_
_entity.id
_entity.type
_entity.pdbx_description
1 polymer ?
#
loop_
_entity_poly.entity_id
_entity_poly.type
_entity_poly.pdbx_seq_one_letter_code
_entity_poly.pdbx_strand_id
1 'polypeptide(L)' 'VLSLQEELTTTENQISFSRQHYNATVRDYNTAIATVPAVFIAGMFGFSKREFFEAEEGAREVPEVRLR' A
#
# COMPACT_ATOMS: atom_id res chain seq x y z
N VAL A 1 13.52 18.49 -19.44
CA VAL A 1 12.44 17.57 -19.88
C VAL A 1 12.74 16.11 -19.50
N LEU A 2 13.96 15.60 -19.72
CA LEU A 2 14.36 14.25 -19.28
C LEU A 2 14.42 14.07 -17.76
N SER A 3 15.05 15.00 -16.99
CA SER A 3 15.18 14.80 -15.54
C SER A 3 13.86 14.87 -14.78
N LEU A 4 12.92 15.73 -15.17
CA LEU A 4 11.58 15.77 -14.57
C LEU A 4 10.77 14.49 -14.82
N GLN A 5 10.88 13.90 -16.02
CA GLN A 5 10.23 12.61 -16.30
C GLN A 5 10.87 11.48 -15.50
N GLU A 6 12.19 11.51 -15.30
CA GLU A 6 12.92 10.55 -14.49
C GLU A 6 12.58 10.68 -12.99
N GLU A 7 12.47 11.90 -12.48
CA GLU A 7 12.01 12.18 -11.11
C GLU A 7 10.57 11.69 -10.90
N LEU A 8 9.65 11.98 -11.84
CA LEU A 8 8.27 11.48 -11.76
C LEU A 8 8.21 9.96 -11.78
N THR A 9 8.95 9.31 -12.67
CA THR A 9 9.02 7.84 -12.73
C THR A 9 9.54 7.27 -11.40
N THR A 10 10.56 7.92 -10.83
CA THR A 10 11.13 7.52 -9.54
C THR A 10 10.12 7.67 -8.40
N THR A 11 9.38 8.78 -8.36
CA THR A 11 8.32 9.02 -7.38
C THR A 11 7.18 8.01 -7.51
N GLU A 12 6.72 7.73 -8.74
CA GLU A 12 5.68 6.72 -8.99
C GLU A 12 6.11 5.32 -8.54
N ASN A 13 7.37 4.95 -8.81
CA ASN A 13 7.93 3.70 -8.32
C ASN A 13 7.93 3.63 -6.78
N GLN A 14 8.28 4.74 -6.09
CA GLN A 14 8.24 4.80 -4.62
C GLN A 14 6.83 4.72 -4.06
N ILE A 15 5.85 5.37 -4.70
CA ILE A 15 4.43 5.30 -4.33
C ILE A 15 3.93 3.86 -4.48
N SER A 16 4.21 3.24 -5.62
CA SER A 16 3.83 1.84 -5.89
C SER A 16 4.45 0.88 -4.87
N PHE A 17 5.75 1.03 -4.58
CA PHE A 17 6.43 0.24 -3.56
C PHE A 17 5.80 0.42 -2.17
N SER A 18 5.54 1.67 -1.76
CA SER A 18 4.95 1.98 -0.46
C SER A 18 3.56 1.36 -0.31
N ARG A 19 2.74 1.41 -1.36
CA ARG A 19 1.41 0.76 -1.41
C ARG A 19 1.53 -0.76 -1.25
N GLN A 20 2.44 -1.39 -1.99
CA GLN A 20 2.65 -2.83 -1.90
C GLN A 20 3.13 -3.25 -0.51
N HIS A 21 4.06 -2.48 0.07
CA HIS A 21 4.60 -2.73 1.40
C HIS A 21 3.54 -2.61 2.50
N TYR A 22 2.71 -1.56 2.44
CA TYR A 22 1.57 -1.41 3.36
C TYR A 22 0.62 -2.61 3.26
N ASN A 23 0.24 -3.00 2.03
CA ASN A 23 -0.67 -4.11 1.81
C ASN A 23 -0.07 -5.45 2.25
N ALA A 24 1.23 -5.66 2.07
CA ALA A 24 1.92 -6.84 2.60
C ALA A 24 1.84 -6.88 4.14
N THR A 25 2.12 -5.75 4.80
CA THR A 25 2.09 -5.65 6.26
C THR A 25 0.69 -5.87 6.82
N VAL A 26 -0.35 -5.29 6.17
CA VAL A 26 -1.75 -5.52 6.54
C VAL A 26 -2.15 -6.99 6.33
N ARG A 27 -1.70 -7.62 5.25
CA ARG A 27 -1.95 -9.05 5.00
C ARG A 27 -1.36 -9.91 6.11
N ASP A 28 -0.10 -9.69 6.46
CA ASP A 28 0.60 -10.46 7.48
C ASP A 28 -0.06 -10.28 8.84
N TYR A 29 -0.40 -9.03 9.19
CA TYR A 29 -1.15 -8.71 10.40
C TYR A 29 -2.52 -9.41 10.44
N ASN A 30 -3.31 -9.28 9.38
CA ASN A 30 -4.65 -9.88 9.30
C ASN A 30 -4.59 -11.42 9.37
N THR A 31 -3.57 -12.01 8.75
CA THR A 31 -3.32 -13.45 8.80
C THR A 31 -2.93 -13.88 10.21
N ALA A 32 -2.03 -13.13 10.86
CA ALA A 32 -1.58 -13.42 12.22
C ALA A 32 -2.76 -13.41 13.21
N ILE A 33 -3.60 -12.37 13.19
CA ILE A 33 -4.76 -12.29 14.10
C ILE A 33 -5.87 -13.29 13.76
N ALA A 34 -5.88 -13.87 12.56
CA ALA A 34 -6.86 -14.89 12.15
C ALA A 34 -6.36 -16.32 12.38
N THR A 35 -5.11 -16.51 12.79
CA THR A 35 -4.50 -17.84 12.97
C THR A 35 -4.55 -18.27 14.43
N VAL A 36 -4.73 -19.56 14.69
CA VAL A 36 -4.67 -20.14 16.06
C VAL A 36 -3.20 -20.19 16.52
N PRO A 37 -2.87 -19.79 17.76
CA PRO A 37 -3.75 -19.38 18.86
C PRO A 37 -4.07 -17.88 18.91
N ALA A 38 -3.45 -17.07 18.05
CA ALA A 38 -3.55 -15.62 18.07
C ALA A 38 -4.99 -15.10 17.92
N VAL A 39 -5.90 -15.81 17.23
CA VAL A 39 -7.33 -15.43 17.11
C VAL A 39 -8.05 -15.30 18.45
N PHE A 40 -7.69 -16.10 19.46
CA PHE A 40 -8.30 -16.03 20.79
C PHE A 40 -7.82 -14.80 21.56
N ILE A 41 -6.51 -14.51 21.48
CA ILE A 41 -5.89 -13.33 22.07
C ILE A 41 -6.39 -12.07 21.34
N ALA A 42 -6.53 -12.14 20.01
CA ALA A 42 -7.03 -11.05 19.19
C ALA A 42 -8.42 -10.61 19.62
N GLY A 43 -9.35 -11.55 19.80
CA GLY A 43 -10.69 -11.25 20.31
C GLY A 43 -10.70 -10.68 21.73
N MET A 44 -9.85 -11.20 22.63
CA MET A 44 -9.79 -10.77 24.03
C MET A 44 -9.24 -9.35 24.20
N PHE A 45 -8.25 -8.98 23.39
CA PHE A 45 -7.57 -7.67 23.45
C PHE A 45 -8.08 -6.68 22.38
N GLY A 46 -9.10 -7.03 21.61
CA GLY A 46 -9.76 -6.13 20.64
C GLY A 46 -8.97 -5.90 19.35
N PHE A 47 -8.04 -6.79 18.99
CA PHE A 47 -7.36 -6.72 17.70
C PHE A 47 -8.31 -7.13 16.56
N SER A 48 -8.51 -6.22 15.61
CA SER A 48 -9.43 -6.38 14.48
C SER A 48 -8.70 -6.24 13.14
N LYS A 49 -9.29 -6.79 12.07
CA LYS A 49 -8.69 -6.72 10.74
C LYS A 49 -8.52 -5.28 10.28
N ARG A 50 -7.40 -5.02 9.60
CA ARG A 50 -7.10 -3.75 8.92
C ARG A 50 -7.46 -3.85 7.45
N GLU A 51 -7.89 -2.73 6.88
CA GLU A 51 -8.21 -2.64 5.46
C GLU A 51 -6.94 -2.50 4.61
N PHE A 52 -6.99 -3.00 3.39
CA PHE A 52 -5.92 -2.80 2.43
C PHE A 52 -5.98 -1.38 1.86
N PHE A 53 -4.83 -0.83 1.52
CA PHE A 53 -4.73 0.42 0.80
C PHE A 53 -4.92 0.16 -0.69
N GLU A 54 -6.11 0.49 -1.19
CA GLU A 54 -6.46 0.42 -2.59
C GLU A 54 -6.20 1.76 -3.30
N ALA A 55 -5.87 1.70 -4.59
CA ALA A 55 -5.71 2.91 -5.39
C ALA A 55 -7.09 3.29 -5.93
N GLU A 56 -7.50 4.56 -5.81
CA GLU A 56 -8.65 5.05 -6.56
C GLU A 56 -8.42 4.82 -8.06
N GLU A 57 -9.49 4.46 -8.79
CA GLU A 57 -9.43 4.33 -10.24
C GLU A 57 -8.93 5.64 -10.87
N GLY A 58 -7.73 5.60 -11.46
CA GLY A 58 -7.05 6.77 -12.04
C GLY A 58 -5.70 7.11 -11.40
N ALA A 59 -5.45 6.70 -10.14
CA ALA A 59 -4.17 6.94 -9.45
C ALA A 59 -3.00 6.07 -9.96
N ARG A 60 -3.19 5.36 -11.09
CA ARG A 60 -2.16 4.58 -11.78
C ARG A 60 -1.63 5.26 -13.04
N GLU A 61 -2.26 6.35 -13.49
CA GLU A 61 -1.78 7.11 -14.63
C GLU A 61 -0.66 8.06 -14.19
N VAL A 62 0.54 7.87 -14.76
CA VAL A 62 1.65 8.78 -14.56
C VAL A 62 1.27 10.12 -15.21
N PRO A 63 1.28 11.24 -14.48
CA PRO A 63 0.90 12.53 -15.05
C PRO A 63 1.87 12.96 -16.15
N GLU A 64 1.34 13.18 -17.37
CA GLU A 64 2.15 13.69 -18.50
C GLU A 64 2.50 15.17 -18.30
N VAL A 65 3.77 15.46 -18.02
CA VAL A 65 4.26 16.84 -17.92
C VAL A 65 4.48 17.42 -19.32
N ARG A 66 3.54 18.25 -19.78
CA ARG A 66 3.73 19.14 -20.93
C ARG A 66 4.34 20.47 -20.49
N LEU A 67 5.66 20.60 -20.61
CA LEU A 67 6.32 21.91 -20.55
C LEU A 67 6.22 22.54 -21.95
N ARG A 68 5.57 23.72 -22.05
CA ARG A 68 5.59 24.56 -23.25
C ARG A 68 6.97 25.18 -23.46
#